data_AF-A0A2X4UEB2-F1
#
_entry.id   AF-A0A2X4UEB2-F1
#
_cell.length_a   1.000
_cell.length_b   1.000
_cell.length_c   1.000
_cell.angle_alpha   90.00
_cell.angle_beta   90.00
_cell.angle_gamma   90.00
#
_symmetry.space_group_name_H-M   'P 1'
#
loop_
_entity.id
_entity.type
_entity.pdbx_description
1 polymer ?
#
loop_
_entity_poly.entity_id
_entity_poly.type
_entity_poly.pdbx_seq_one_letter_code
_entity_poly.pdbx_strand_id
1 'polypeptide(L)'
;MGGDFGPCVTVPASLQALASNLQLHLLLVGDPDAISPLLAKADPVLLERLQVVPAESVIAGDAKPSQAIRASRGTSMRIALELTKNGDAQGCVSAGNTGALMGLAKMLIKPLDGIERPALMTVIPNQQLGKTVVLDLGANVECDSTMLVQFAVMGAVMAEEVVGIAQPRVALLNIGEEETKGLDNIREAAAVLKTPRQSIILVTWKAMTCSPVKPMSWSATVSWVTSP
;
A
#
# COMPACT_ATOMS: atom_id res chain seq x y z
N MET A 1 -16.57 3.94 -2.43
CA MET A 1 -16.86 4.21 -3.86
C MET A 1 -15.85 3.57 -4.81
N GLY A 2 -14.54 3.73 -4.60
CA GLY A 2 -13.52 3.15 -5.48
C GLY A 2 -13.47 1.61 -5.47
N GLY A 3 -12.82 1.05 -6.48
CA GLY A 3 -12.72 -0.39 -6.74
C GLY A 3 -13.67 -0.85 -7.84
N ASP A 4 -13.35 -1.96 -8.49
CA ASP A 4 -14.07 -2.47 -9.67
C ASP A 4 -15.57 -2.71 -9.43
N PHE A 5 -15.92 -3.08 -8.20
CA PHE A 5 -17.30 -3.35 -7.78
C PHE A 5 -17.90 -2.26 -6.89
N GLY A 6 -17.10 -1.28 -6.46
CA GLY A 6 -17.55 -0.17 -5.65
C GLY A 6 -18.32 -0.55 -4.36
N PRO A 7 -19.34 0.23 -3.95
CA PRO A 7 -20.02 0.06 -2.67
C PRO A 7 -20.64 -1.32 -2.41
N CYS A 8 -21.07 -2.05 -3.44
CA CYS A 8 -21.74 -3.34 -3.25
C CYS A 8 -20.84 -4.42 -2.62
N VAL A 9 -19.51 -4.26 -2.73
CA VAL A 9 -18.53 -5.10 -2.04
C VAL A 9 -18.01 -4.41 -0.78
N THR A 10 -17.71 -3.11 -0.86
CA THR A 10 -17.11 -2.39 0.27
C THR A 10 -18.05 -2.27 1.47
N VAL A 11 -19.36 -2.05 1.27
CA VAL A 11 -20.31 -1.90 2.38
C VAL A 11 -20.46 -3.22 3.16
N PRO A 12 -20.72 -4.39 2.53
CA PRO A 12 -20.73 -5.65 3.27
C PRO A 12 -19.41 -5.96 3.98
N ALA A 13 -18.26 -5.67 3.36
CA ALA A 13 -16.95 -5.87 4.00
C ALA A 13 -16.77 -4.96 5.23
N SER A 14 -17.28 -3.72 5.16
CA SER A 14 -17.25 -2.76 6.27
C SER A 14 -18.09 -3.24 7.46
N LEU A 15 -19.27 -3.79 7.18
CA LEU A 15 -20.13 -4.39 8.22
C LEU A 15 -19.47 -5.60 8.87
N GLN A 16 -18.80 -6.47 8.09
CA GLN A 16 -18.04 -7.60 8.63
C GLN A 16 -16.87 -7.14 9.51
N ALA A 17 -16.16 -6.07 9.12
CA ALA A 17 -15.09 -5.49 9.93
C ALA A 17 -15.61 -4.89 11.25
N LEU A 18 -16.77 -4.22 11.23
CA LEU A 18 -17.40 -3.71 12.46
C LEU A 18 -17.86 -4.83 13.39
N ALA A 19 -18.33 -5.96 12.84
CA ALA A 19 -18.73 -7.12 13.62
C ALA A 19 -17.53 -7.83 14.28
N SER A 20 -16.36 -7.83 13.64
CA SER A 20 -15.15 -8.47 14.17
C SER A 20 -14.36 -7.59 15.16
N ASN A 21 -14.60 -6.29 15.17
CA ASN A 21 -13.94 -5.35 16.07
C ASN A 21 -14.93 -4.36 16.70
N LEU A 22 -15.22 -4.54 17.99
CA LEU A 22 -16.16 -3.70 18.75
C LEU A 22 -15.67 -2.28 19.01
N GLN A 23 -14.35 -2.03 18.93
CA GLN A 23 -13.77 -0.70 19.11
C GLN A 23 -13.70 0.11 17.79
N LEU A 24 -13.90 -0.56 16.65
CA LEU A 24 -13.85 0.07 15.35
C LEU A 24 -15.07 0.98 15.14
N HIS A 25 -14.83 2.18 14.64
CA HIS A 25 -15.84 3.08 14.09
C HIS A 25 -15.49 3.35 12.63
N LEU A 26 -16.49 3.43 11.76
CA LEU A 26 -16.26 3.60 10.31
C LEU A 26 -17.00 4.82 9.76
N LEU A 27 -16.27 5.58 8.93
CA LEU A 27 -16.82 6.63 8.09
C LEU A 27 -16.86 6.13 6.65
N LEU A 28 -18.07 5.86 6.13
CA LEU A 28 -18.27 5.49 4.72
C LEU A 28 -18.44 6.75 3.89
N VAL A 29 -17.39 7.11 3.15
CA VAL A 29 -17.37 8.33 2.33
C VAL A 29 -17.81 8.01 0.89
N GLY A 30 -18.88 8.65 0.42
CA GLY A 30 -19.41 8.38 -0.92
C GLY A 30 -20.80 8.93 -1.20
N ASP A 31 -21.42 8.41 -2.25
CA ASP A 31 -22.79 8.72 -2.63
C ASP A 31 -23.79 8.06 -1.66
N PRO A 32 -24.58 8.83 -0.88
CA PRO A 32 -25.56 8.28 0.05
C PRO A 32 -26.63 7.41 -0.63
N ASP A 33 -27.02 7.73 -1.86
CA ASP A 33 -28.06 6.99 -2.57
C ASP A 33 -27.56 5.61 -3.00
N ALA A 34 -26.26 5.48 -3.26
CA ALA A 34 -25.61 4.20 -3.54
C ALA A 34 -25.33 3.39 -2.25
N ILE A 35 -25.06 4.05 -1.12
CA ILE A 35 -24.65 3.40 0.14
C ILE A 35 -25.86 2.99 0.99
N SER A 36 -26.84 3.87 1.16
CA SER A 36 -27.94 3.67 2.11
C SER A 36 -28.77 2.40 1.86
N PRO A 37 -29.10 2.03 0.61
CA PRO A 37 -29.81 0.78 0.33
C PRO A 37 -29.04 -0.48 0.77
N LEU A 38 -27.70 -0.43 0.75
CA LEU A 38 -26.83 -1.54 1.16
C LEU A 38 -26.76 -1.68 2.68
N LEU A 39 -27.12 -0.64 3.43
CA LEU A 39 -27.18 -0.62 4.88
C LEU A 39 -28.57 -0.97 5.43
N ALA A 40 -29.61 -0.98 4.59
CA ALA A 40 -31.01 -1.12 5.01
C ALA A 40 -31.31 -2.41 5.80
N LYS A 41 -30.51 -3.46 5.63
CA LYS A 41 -30.64 -4.76 6.32
C LYS A 41 -29.54 -5.01 7.34
N ALA A 42 -28.69 -4.02 7.62
CA ALA A 42 -27.63 -4.15 8.59
C ALA A 42 -28.19 -4.19 10.02
N ASP A 43 -27.47 -4.85 10.92
CA ASP A 43 -27.78 -4.86 12.34
C ASP A 43 -27.71 -3.42 12.90
N PRO A 44 -28.76 -2.90 13.57
CA PRO A 44 -28.75 -1.58 14.18
C PRO A 44 -27.55 -1.31 15.08
N VAL A 45 -27.05 -2.31 15.80
CA VAL A 45 -25.89 -2.17 16.70
C VAL A 45 -24.61 -1.86 15.92
N LEU A 46 -24.48 -2.36 14.68
CA LEU A 46 -23.36 -2.01 13.81
C LEU A 46 -23.50 -0.58 13.26
N LEU A 47 -24.74 -0.15 13.00
CA LEU A 47 -25.03 1.18 12.46
C LEU A 47 -24.72 2.31 13.45
N GLU A 48 -24.79 2.07 14.77
CA GLU A 48 -24.39 3.05 15.78
C GLU A 48 -22.91 3.48 15.67
N ARG A 49 -22.05 2.61 15.12
CA ARG A 49 -20.60 2.85 14.94
C ARG A 49 -20.23 3.15 13.49
N LEU A 50 -21.22 3.40 12.63
CA LEU A 50 -21.05 3.66 11.21
C LEU A 50 -21.71 4.97 10.83
N GLN A 51 -20.96 5.86 10.19
CA GLN A 51 -21.49 7.10 9.65
C GLN A 51 -21.27 7.15 8.15
N VAL A 52 -22.29 7.58 7.40
CA VAL A 52 -22.16 7.88 5.97
C VAL A 52 -21.81 9.36 5.80
N VAL A 53 -20.71 9.64 5.12
CA VAL A 53 -20.25 11.00 4.79
C VAL A 53 -20.48 11.23 3.30
N PRO A 54 -21.31 12.20 2.90
CA PRO A 54 -21.61 12.46 1.50
C PRO A 54 -20.37 12.97 0.76
N ALA A 55 -20.22 12.54 -0.48
CA ALA A 55 -19.24 13.05 -1.43
C ALA A 55 -19.92 13.48 -2.73
N GLU A 56 -19.41 14.54 -3.36
CA GLU A 56 -19.96 15.10 -4.59
C GLU A 56 -19.63 14.25 -5.82
N SER A 57 -18.48 13.57 -5.79
CA SER A 57 -17.99 12.82 -6.94
C SER A 57 -17.01 11.70 -6.56
N VAL A 58 -16.54 10.96 -7.57
CA VAL A 58 -15.59 9.85 -7.43
C VAL A 58 -14.44 10.03 -8.41
N ILE A 59 -13.24 9.60 -8.01
CA ILE A 59 -12.11 9.52 -8.94
C ILE A 59 -12.27 8.24 -9.76
N ALA A 60 -12.33 8.37 -11.09
CA ALA A 60 -12.39 7.22 -12.00
C ALA A 60 -11.12 6.36 -11.90
N GLY A 61 -11.27 5.04 -12.04
CA GLY A 61 -10.17 4.08 -11.89
C GLY A 61 -9.03 4.29 -12.89
N ASP A 62 -9.37 4.70 -14.11
CA ASP A 62 -8.48 4.94 -15.25
C ASP A 62 -7.97 6.40 -15.34
N ALA A 63 -8.39 7.27 -14.41
CA ALA A 63 -7.97 8.66 -14.41
C ALA A 63 -6.45 8.78 -14.24
N LYS A 64 -5.83 9.68 -15.03
CA LYS A 64 -4.42 10.02 -14.84
C LYS A 64 -4.23 10.63 -13.45
N PRO A 65 -3.32 10.11 -12.60
CA PRO A 65 -3.17 10.56 -11.21
C PRO A 65 -3.01 12.08 -11.06
N SER A 66 -2.20 12.71 -11.91
CA SER A 66 -1.96 14.16 -11.86
C SER A 66 -3.22 14.99 -12.11
N GLN A 67 -4.09 14.55 -13.03
CA GLN A 67 -5.37 15.19 -13.31
C GLN A 67 -6.36 14.94 -12.18
N ALA A 68 -6.44 13.69 -11.70
CA ALA A 68 -7.29 13.29 -10.59
C ALA A 68 -6.99 14.09 -9.32
N ILE A 69 -5.71 14.29 -8.98
CA ILE A 69 -5.28 15.08 -7.82
C ILE A 69 -5.74 16.54 -7.96
N ARG A 70 -5.57 17.15 -9.14
CA ARG A 70 -5.96 18.54 -9.40
C ARG A 70 -7.48 18.74 -9.29
N ALA A 71 -8.25 17.79 -9.81
CA ALA A 71 -9.71 17.82 -9.79
C ALA A 71 -10.34 17.14 -8.56
N SER A 72 -9.53 16.79 -7.55
CA SER A 72 -9.96 15.91 -6.45
C SER A 72 -10.95 16.51 -5.46
N ARG A 73 -11.20 17.83 -5.49
CA ARG A 73 -12.11 18.50 -4.56
C ARG A 73 -13.50 17.88 -4.62
N GLY A 74 -14.11 17.63 -3.47
CA GLY A 74 -15.43 16.99 -3.37
C GLY A 74 -15.45 15.48 -3.65
N THR A 75 -14.33 14.87 -4.07
CA THR A 75 -14.30 13.43 -4.33
C THR A 75 -14.28 12.62 -3.03
N SER A 76 -14.94 11.46 -3.03
CA SER A 76 -14.96 10.54 -1.89
C SER A 76 -13.58 10.19 -1.34
N MET A 77 -12.61 9.92 -2.22
CA MET A 77 -11.23 9.63 -1.83
C MET A 77 -10.57 10.80 -1.13
N ARG A 78 -10.76 12.03 -1.63
CA ARG A 78 -10.18 13.23 -1.02
C ARG A 78 -10.80 13.51 0.34
N ILE A 79 -12.13 13.46 0.44
CA ILE A 79 -12.84 13.71 1.69
C ILE A 79 -12.38 12.71 2.77
N ALA A 80 -12.21 11.43 2.44
CA ALA A 80 -11.69 10.44 3.38
C ALA A 80 -10.27 10.78 3.90
N LEU A 81 -9.40 11.29 3.03
CA LEU A 81 -8.07 11.76 3.42
C LEU A 81 -8.12 13.06 4.23
N GLU A 82 -9.06 13.97 3.95
CA GLU A 82 -9.28 15.20 4.71
C GLU A 82 -9.78 14.90 6.14
N LEU A 83 -10.70 13.95 6.30
CA LEU A 83 -11.15 13.45 7.61
C LEU A 83 -9.96 12.88 8.41
N THR A 84 -9.09 12.10 7.75
CA THR A 84 -7.87 11.57 8.40
C THR A 84 -6.92 12.69 8.83
N LYS A 85 -6.70 13.66 7.94
CA LYS A 85 -5.84 14.81 8.20
C LYS A 85 -6.35 15.67 9.37
N ASN A 86 -7.65 15.84 9.48
CA ASN A 86 -8.28 16.68 10.50
C ASN A 86 -8.40 15.98 11.87
N GLY A 87 -8.10 14.68 11.94
CA GLY A 87 -8.23 13.87 13.16
C GLY A 87 -9.62 13.30 13.39
N ASP A 88 -10.55 13.47 12.45
CA ASP A 88 -11.88 12.86 12.47
C ASP A 88 -11.80 11.33 12.24
N ALA A 89 -10.74 10.88 11.59
CA ALA A 89 -10.41 9.46 11.40
C ALA A 89 -8.92 9.19 11.69
N GLN A 90 -8.62 7.99 12.19
CA GLN A 90 -7.24 7.57 12.49
C GLN A 90 -6.54 6.91 11.29
N GLY A 91 -7.29 6.60 10.22
CA GLY A 91 -6.77 5.97 9.01
C GLY A 91 -7.82 5.94 7.91
N CYS A 92 -7.37 5.67 6.69
CA CYS A 92 -8.21 5.61 5.50
C CYS A 92 -7.84 4.39 4.65
N VAL A 93 -8.86 3.71 4.13
CA VAL A 93 -8.73 2.57 3.21
C VAL A 93 -9.49 2.89 1.92
N SER A 94 -8.86 2.66 0.77
CA SER A 94 -9.48 2.88 -0.53
C SER A 94 -9.01 1.83 -1.53
N ALA A 95 -9.96 1.23 -2.25
CA ALA A 95 -9.69 0.34 -3.39
C ALA A 95 -9.70 1.10 -4.73
N GLY A 96 -9.69 2.45 -4.71
CA GLY A 96 -9.68 3.28 -5.91
C GLY A 96 -8.29 3.38 -6.56
N ASN A 97 -8.13 4.34 -7.48
CA ASN A 97 -6.88 4.59 -8.20
C ASN A 97 -5.69 4.81 -7.22
N THR A 98 -4.73 3.88 -7.22
CA THR A 98 -3.58 3.86 -6.30
C THR A 98 -2.73 5.13 -6.42
N GLY A 99 -2.44 5.57 -7.66
CA GLY A 99 -1.61 6.76 -7.88
C GLY A 99 -2.27 8.04 -7.37
N ALA A 100 -3.59 8.18 -7.54
CA ALA A 100 -4.36 9.30 -7.00
C ALA A 100 -4.39 9.26 -5.46
N LEU A 101 -4.62 8.08 -4.87
CA LEU A 101 -4.64 7.91 -3.42
C LEU A 101 -3.29 8.32 -2.81
N MET A 102 -2.19 7.80 -3.36
CA MET A 102 -0.85 8.12 -2.89
C MET A 102 -0.50 9.60 -3.04
N GLY A 103 -0.79 10.19 -4.20
CA GLY A 103 -0.51 11.60 -4.44
C GLY A 103 -1.33 12.52 -3.54
N LEU A 104 -2.61 12.21 -3.32
CA LEU A 104 -3.47 12.96 -2.40
C LEU A 104 -3.02 12.79 -0.94
N ALA A 105 -2.69 11.57 -0.52
CA ALA A 105 -2.20 11.31 0.84
C ALA A 105 -0.91 12.08 1.12
N LYS A 106 0.06 12.05 0.19
CA LYS A 106 1.30 12.83 0.29
C LYS A 106 1.02 14.33 0.40
N MET A 107 0.05 14.86 -0.34
CA MET A 107 -0.30 16.27 -0.33
C MET A 107 -1.06 16.69 0.95
N LEU A 108 -1.97 15.86 1.45
CA LEU A 108 -2.89 16.21 2.54
C LEU A 108 -2.36 15.82 3.92
N ILE A 109 -1.93 14.57 4.08
CA ILE A 109 -1.50 13.98 5.35
C ILE A 109 0.00 14.25 5.57
N LYS A 110 0.77 14.21 4.48
CA LYS A 110 2.24 14.33 4.45
C LYS A 110 2.97 13.10 5.03
N PRO A 111 4.20 12.81 4.56
CA PRO A 111 5.05 11.81 5.18
C PRO A 111 5.46 12.20 6.61
N LEU A 112 5.95 11.21 7.36
CA LEU A 112 6.64 11.44 8.64
C LEU A 112 7.92 12.25 8.44
N ASP A 113 8.32 12.99 9.47
CA ASP A 113 9.57 13.74 9.45
C ASP A 113 10.77 12.82 9.18
N GLY A 114 11.62 13.23 8.24
CA GLY A 114 12.76 12.43 7.79
C GLY A 114 12.43 11.40 6.71
N ILE A 115 11.16 11.22 6.31
CA ILE A 115 10.77 10.36 5.19
C ILE A 115 10.49 11.22 3.96
N GLU A 116 11.24 11.00 2.89
CA GLU A 116 11.13 11.85 1.70
C GLU A 116 9.94 11.47 0.81
N ARG A 117 9.75 10.16 0.63
CA ARG A 117 8.67 9.61 -0.20
C ARG A 117 8.07 8.37 0.46
N PRO A 118 6.74 8.16 0.33
CA PRO A 118 6.13 6.91 0.78
C PRO A 118 6.57 5.74 -0.10
N ALA A 119 6.50 4.53 0.45
CA ALA A 119 6.67 3.28 -0.30
C ALA A 119 5.35 2.49 -0.31
N LEU A 120 5.09 1.78 -1.41
CA LEU A 120 4.08 0.73 -1.44
C LEU A 120 4.69 -0.54 -0.86
N MET A 121 3.95 -1.14 0.06
CA MET A 121 4.41 -2.29 0.81
C MET A 121 3.38 -3.42 0.74
N THR A 122 3.87 -4.65 0.66
CA THR A 122 3.04 -5.84 0.89
C THR A 122 3.78 -6.85 1.76
N VAL A 123 3.02 -7.79 2.32
CA VAL A 123 3.55 -8.95 3.02
C VAL A 123 3.33 -10.18 2.16
N ILE A 124 4.42 -10.85 1.77
CA ILE A 124 4.37 -12.09 1.00
C ILE A 124 4.74 -13.29 1.89
N PRO A 125 4.13 -14.47 1.66
CA PRO A 125 4.61 -15.70 2.27
C PRO A 125 5.98 -16.07 1.68
N ASN A 126 6.81 -16.76 2.46
CA ASN A 126 8.07 -17.32 1.98
C ASN A 126 8.11 -18.85 2.15
N GLN A 127 9.11 -19.49 1.55
CA GLN A 127 9.22 -20.95 1.48
C GLN A 127 9.39 -21.62 2.85
N GLN A 128 9.83 -20.87 3.86
CA GLN A 128 10.01 -21.36 5.22
C GLN A 128 8.73 -21.20 6.06
N LEU A 129 7.58 -21.03 5.39
CA LEU A 129 6.28 -20.71 6.01
C LEU A 129 6.30 -19.41 6.84
N GLY A 130 7.31 -18.56 6.61
CA GLY A 130 7.42 -17.24 7.19
C GLY A 130 6.77 -16.17 6.34
N LYS A 131 6.88 -14.93 6.80
CA LYS A 131 6.40 -13.72 6.11
C LYS A 131 7.59 -12.84 5.75
N THR A 132 7.49 -12.17 4.61
CA THR A 132 8.49 -11.20 4.15
C THR A 132 7.77 -9.90 3.81
N VAL A 133 8.24 -8.80 4.40
CA VAL A 133 7.79 -7.44 4.05
C VAL A 133 8.58 -6.98 2.84
N VAL A 134 7.88 -6.53 1.78
CA VAL A 134 8.51 -6.07 0.55
C VAL A 134 8.09 -4.64 0.26
N LEU A 135 9.09 -3.79 0.02
CA LEU A 135 8.96 -2.38 -0.33
C LEU A 135 10.20 -1.99 -1.17
N ASP A 136 10.12 -1.10 -2.15
CA ASP A 136 8.93 -0.45 -2.72
C ASP A 136 8.34 -1.27 -3.90
N LEU A 137 7.02 -1.25 -4.07
CA LEU A 137 6.27 -2.00 -5.10
C LEU A 137 5.69 -1.09 -6.20
N GLY A 138 6.32 0.06 -6.44
CA GLY A 138 5.95 0.97 -7.54
C GLY A 138 5.35 2.29 -7.09
N ALA A 139 5.52 2.69 -5.83
CA ALA A 139 5.27 4.08 -5.44
C ALA A 139 6.23 5.05 -6.13
N ASN A 140 7.47 4.61 -6.31
CA ASN A 140 8.58 5.38 -6.85
C ASN A 140 9.20 4.64 -8.03
N VAL A 141 9.37 5.34 -9.16
CA VAL A 141 10.05 4.80 -10.35
C VAL A 141 11.56 4.74 -10.14
N GLU A 142 12.11 5.73 -9.43
CA GLU A 142 13.52 5.84 -9.09
C GLU A 142 13.64 6.00 -7.57
N CYS A 143 14.60 5.28 -6.99
CA CYS A 143 14.93 5.34 -5.57
C CYS A 143 16.44 5.54 -5.45
N ASP A 144 16.86 6.58 -4.74
CA ASP A 144 18.27 6.75 -4.39
C ASP A 144 18.66 5.90 -3.18
N SER A 145 19.94 5.96 -2.79
CA SER A 145 20.46 5.20 -1.66
C SER A 145 19.80 5.60 -0.32
N THR A 146 19.48 6.88 -0.14
CA THR A 146 18.82 7.38 1.07
C THR A 146 17.41 6.82 1.22
N MET A 147 16.63 6.81 0.12
CA MET A 147 15.29 6.24 0.10
C MET A 147 15.31 4.74 0.41
N LEU A 148 16.27 3.98 -0.15
CA LEU A 148 16.41 2.55 0.13
C LEU A 148 16.70 2.27 1.62
N VAL A 149 17.52 3.12 2.26
CA VAL A 149 17.77 3.04 3.72
C VAL A 149 16.49 3.35 4.50
N GLN A 150 15.75 4.39 4.12
CA GLN A 150 14.47 4.72 4.77
C GLN A 150 13.47 3.57 4.65
N PHE A 151 13.35 2.96 3.48
CA PHE A 151 12.45 1.83 3.26
C PHE A 151 12.84 0.61 4.07
N ALA A 152 14.15 0.32 4.19
CA ALA A 152 14.66 -0.74 5.05
C ALA A 152 14.25 -0.53 6.52
N VAL A 153 14.38 0.68 7.05
CA VAL A 153 13.98 1.01 8.43
C VAL A 153 12.46 0.91 8.60
N MET A 154 11.67 1.49 7.70
CA MET A 154 10.21 1.39 7.72
C MET A 154 9.73 -0.06 7.65
N GLY A 155 10.34 -0.85 6.78
CA GLY A 155 10.02 -2.27 6.60
C GLY A 155 10.37 -3.11 7.83
N ALA A 156 11.50 -2.83 8.49
CA ALA A 156 11.88 -3.50 9.74
C ALA A 156 10.85 -3.22 10.84
N VAL A 157 10.45 -1.95 11.04
CA VAL A 157 9.42 -1.60 12.03
C VAL A 157 8.08 -2.25 11.69
N MET A 158 7.66 -2.25 10.43
CA MET A 158 6.44 -2.96 10.00
C MET A 158 6.51 -4.46 10.29
N ALA A 159 7.67 -5.08 10.01
CA ALA A 159 7.89 -6.50 10.25
C ALA A 159 7.81 -6.85 11.74
N GLU A 160 8.41 -6.03 12.60
CA GLU A 160 8.43 -6.23 14.05
C GLU A 160 7.06 -5.96 14.68
N GLU A 161 6.54 -4.74 14.53
CA GLU A 161 5.39 -4.23 15.28
C GLU A 161 4.04 -4.74 14.75
N VAL A 162 3.93 -4.95 13.43
CA VAL A 162 2.64 -5.31 12.79
C VAL A 162 2.62 -6.75 12.34
N VAL A 163 3.72 -7.26 11.75
CA VAL A 163 3.77 -8.64 11.25
C VAL A 163 4.14 -9.64 12.36
N GLY A 164 4.79 -9.17 13.44
CA GLY A 164 5.17 -9.99 14.60
C GLY A 164 6.51 -10.74 14.43
N ILE A 165 7.43 -10.21 13.63
CA ILE A 165 8.75 -10.77 13.40
C ILE A 165 9.74 -10.10 14.37
N ALA A 166 9.99 -10.72 15.53
CA ALA A 166 10.75 -10.12 16.64
C ALA A 166 12.19 -9.68 16.31
N GLN A 167 12.81 -10.27 15.29
CA GLN A 167 14.15 -9.87 14.83
C GLN A 167 14.15 -9.84 13.30
N PRO A 168 13.58 -8.79 12.68
CA PRO A 168 13.45 -8.73 11.24
C PRO A 168 14.84 -8.56 10.62
N ARG A 169 15.12 -9.38 9.60
CA ARG A 169 16.32 -9.21 8.77
C ARG A 169 15.99 -8.30 7.62
N VAL A 170 16.88 -7.36 7.36
CA VAL A 170 16.75 -6.42 6.25
C VAL A 170 17.53 -6.95 5.06
N ALA A 171 16.95 -6.83 3.87
CA ALA A 171 17.58 -7.24 2.64
C ALA A 171 17.38 -6.21 1.54
N LEU A 172 18.41 -5.98 0.73
CA LEU A 172 18.30 -5.23 -0.51
C LEU A 172 18.21 -6.20 -1.68
N LEU A 173 17.19 -6.03 -2.51
CA LEU A 173 17.03 -6.79 -3.74
C LEU A 173 18.08 -6.34 -4.74
N ASN A 174 18.90 -7.28 -5.20
CA ASN A 174 20.04 -7.00 -6.06
C ASN A 174 20.17 -8.06 -7.18
N ILE A 175 21.03 -7.77 -8.16
CA ILE A 175 21.32 -8.67 -9.29
C ILE A 175 22.25 -9.84 -8.90
N GLY A 176 22.87 -9.78 -7.73
CA GLY A 176 23.76 -10.80 -7.18
C GLY A 176 23.92 -10.67 -5.67
N GLU A 177 24.48 -11.70 -5.05
CA GLU A 177 24.72 -11.73 -3.60
C GLU A 177 26.03 -11.02 -3.22
N GLU A 178 26.94 -10.86 -4.17
CA GLU A 178 28.23 -10.20 -3.97
C GLU A 178 28.07 -8.69 -3.81
N GLU A 179 28.77 -8.11 -2.82
CA GLU A 179 28.66 -6.69 -2.46
C GLU A 179 29.04 -5.72 -3.60
N THR A 180 29.86 -6.19 -4.54
CA THR A 180 30.33 -5.39 -5.68
C THR A 180 29.31 -5.31 -6.80
N LYS A 181 28.27 -6.16 -6.81
CA LYS A 181 27.24 -6.19 -7.85
C LYS A 181 26.08 -5.25 -7.53
N GLY A 182 25.39 -4.83 -8.58
CA GLY A 182 24.26 -3.92 -8.48
C GLY A 182 24.59 -2.50 -8.89
N LEU A 183 23.55 -1.67 -8.88
CA LEU A 183 23.63 -0.25 -9.14
C LEU A 183 24.25 0.49 -7.94
N ASP A 184 24.81 1.68 -8.18
CA ASP A 184 25.49 2.48 -7.17
C ASP A 184 24.62 2.78 -5.94
N ASN A 185 23.37 3.18 -6.17
CA ASN A 185 22.39 3.44 -5.11
C ASN A 185 22.18 2.23 -4.17
N ILE A 186 22.17 1.00 -4.69
CA ILE A 186 22.02 -0.23 -3.89
C ILE A 186 23.29 -0.48 -3.07
N ARG A 187 24.48 -0.29 -3.67
CA ARG A 187 25.76 -0.51 -2.99
C ARG A 187 25.98 0.50 -1.87
N GLU A 188 25.63 1.76 -2.11
CA GLU A 188 25.68 2.83 -1.11
C GLU A 188 24.70 2.57 0.04
N ALA A 189 23.45 2.21 -0.26
CA ALA A 189 22.47 1.87 0.76
C ALA A 189 22.93 0.66 1.60
N ALA A 190 23.50 -0.36 0.96
CA ALA A 190 24.08 -1.50 1.65
C ALA A 190 25.20 -1.09 2.60
N ALA A 191 26.09 -0.17 2.19
CA ALA A 191 27.17 0.31 3.03
C ALA A 191 26.65 1.03 4.29
N VAL A 192 25.59 1.83 4.16
CA VAL A 192 24.97 2.54 5.31
C VAL A 192 24.27 1.56 6.26
N LEU A 193 23.55 0.57 5.72
CA LEU A 193 22.77 -0.38 6.52
C LEU A 193 23.64 -1.38 7.29
N LYS A 194 24.95 -1.49 7.02
CA LYS A 194 25.87 -2.52 7.59
C LYS A 194 26.20 -2.31 9.08
N THR A 195 25.39 -1.53 9.78
CA THR A 195 25.60 -1.17 11.18
C THR A 195 25.30 -2.40 12.08
N PRO A 196 26.05 -2.64 13.19
CA PRO A 196 26.09 -3.94 13.90
C PRO A 196 24.76 -4.51 14.42
N ARG A 197 23.67 -3.74 14.44
CA ARG A 197 22.35 -4.18 14.91
C ARG A 197 21.47 -4.79 13.81
N GLN A 198 21.78 -4.57 12.53
CA GLN A 198 20.96 -5.06 11.41
C GLN A 198 21.81 -5.98 10.52
N SER A 199 21.52 -7.28 10.56
CA SER A 199 22.12 -8.22 9.61
C SER A 199 21.51 -7.96 8.23
N ILE A 200 22.29 -7.35 7.32
CA ILE A 200 21.89 -7.24 5.91
C ILE A 200 22.10 -8.57 5.21
N ILE A 201 21.13 -8.97 4.41
CA ILE A 201 21.29 -10.03 3.40
C ILE A 201 21.02 -9.42 2.03
N LEU A 202 21.97 -9.51 1.09
CA LEU A 202 21.68 -9.18 -0.31
C LEU A 202 20.87 -10.34 -0.89
N VAL A 203 19.68 -10.04 -1.41
CA VAL A 203 18.76 -11.07 -1.93
C VAL A 203 18.62 -10.88 -3.43
N THR A 204 18.65 -11.96 -4.19
CA THR A 204 18.40 -11.94 -5.64
C THR A 204 16.96 -12.36 -5.95
N TRP A 205 16.45 -11.97 -7.12
CA TRP A 205 15.15 -12.44 -7.62
C TRP A 205 15.01 -13.96 -7.61
N LYS A 206 16.10 -14.66 -7.92
CA LYS A 206 16.14 -16.13 -7.90
C LYS A 206 15.92 -16.67 -6.49
N ALA A 207 16.53 -16.04 -5.48
CA ALA A 207 16.35 -16.40 -4.08
C ALA A 207 14.92 -16.11 -3.57
N MET A 208 14.20 -15.13 -4.14
CA MET A 208 12.79 -14.86 -3.78
C MET A 208 11.79 -15.84 -4.41
N THR A 209 12.12 -16.45 -5.55
CA THR A 209 11.15 -17.18 -6.40
C THR A 209 11.41 -18.68 -6.53
N CYS A 210 12.41 -19.25 -5.85
CA CYS A 210 12.85 -20.64 -6.06
C CYS A 210 11.91 -21.73 -5.48
N SER A 211 10.66 -21.82 -5.92
CA SER A 211 9.83 -23.04 -5.98
C SER A 211 9.33 -23.23 -7.42
N PRO A 212 9.07 -24.45 -7.93
CA PRO A 212 8.69 -24.67 -9.33
C PRO A 212 7.22 -24.31 -9.55
N VAL A 213 6.88 -23.04 -9.38
CA VAL A 213 5.60 -22.48 -9.78
C VAL A 213 5.82 -21.86 -11.14
N LYS A 214 5.08 -22.36 -12.14
CA LYS A 214 5.06 -21.84 -13.51
C LYS A 214 5.00 -20.31 -13.47
N PRO A 215 5.75 -19.61 -14.34
CA PRO A 215 5.75 -18.15 -14.37
C PRO A 215 4.31 -17.65 -14.58
N MET A 216 3.73 -17.01 -13.57
CA MET A 216 2.60 -16.12 -13.77
C MET A 216 3.11 -14.91 -14.53
N SER A 217 2.74 -14.83 -15.81
CA SER A 217 2.98 -13.68 -16.66
C SER A 217 2.22 -12.48 -16.10
N TRP A 218 2.94 -11.53 -15.50
CA TRP A 218 2.46 -10.16 -15.40
C TRP A 218 2.75 -9.50 -16.75
N SER A 219 1.73 -9.46 -17.60
CA SER A 219 1.78 -8.83 -18.92
C SER A 219 1.84 -7.31 -18.79
N ALA A 220 3.03 -6.75 -18.97
CA ALA A 220 3.21 -5.45 -19.63
C ALA A 220 3.83 -5.75 -21.00
N THR A 221 3.01 -5.60 -22.04
CA THR A 221 3.26 -6.02 -23.43
C THR A 221 4.37 -5.21 -24.11
N VAL A 222 5.44 -5.85 -24.61
CA VAL A 222 6.13 -5.48 -25.86
C VAL A 222 6.62 -6.75 -26.57
N SER A 223 6.16 -6.94 -27.79
CA SER A 223 6.37 -8.06 -28.71
C SER A 223 7.80 -8.16 -29.24
N TRP A 224 8.26 -9.39 -29.58
CA TRP A 224 8.98 -9.67 -30.84
C TRP A 224 8.73 -11.13 -31.31
N VAL A 225 8.35 -11.25 -32.58
CA VAL A 225 8.34 -12.46 -33.43
C VAL A 225 9.75 -12.54 -34.07
N THR A 226 10.42 -13.68 -34.20
CA THR A 226 10.37 -14.56 -35.40
C THR A 226 10.93 -15.97 -35.18
N SER A 227 10.21 -16.93 -35.76
CA SER A 227 10.49 -18.33 -36.16
C SER A 227 11.75 -18.56 -37.02
N PRO A 228 12.12 -19.81 -37.36
CA PRO A 228 11.45 -21.12 -37.15
C PRO A 228 11.98 -21.96 -35.98
#